data_AF-A0A7J2JYD2-F1
#
_entry.id   AF-A0A7J2JYD2-F1
#
_cell.length_a   1.000
_cell.length_b   1.000
_cell.length_c   1.000
_cell.angle_alpha   90.00
_cell.angle_beta   90.00
_cell.angle_gamma   90.00
#
_symmetry.space_group_name_H-M   'P 1'
#
loop_
_entity.id
_entity.type
_entity.pdbx_description
1 polymer ?
#
loop_
_entity_poly.entity_id
_entity_poly.type
_entity_poly.pdbx_seq_one_letter_code
_entity_poly.pdbx_strand_id
1 'polypeptide(L)'
;MPELPTPSVRFEPVRELVIKELLFFSSPEELARFANIAAGGRPTALYWADGVAFLYYPLPLTTKITATELVREGRLYWAMVCFSLMPEYERVIETREKLMVPVIDVSSCSLFKAVATMLKEKASDLTTSSPRNQS
;
A
#
# COMPACT_ATOMS: atom_id res chain seq x y z
N MET A 1 -45.44 -22.95 -4.33
CA MET A 1 -44.56 -21.76 -4.36
C MET A 1 -43.65 -21.90 -5.56
N PRO A 2 -43.56 -20.93 -6.47
CA PRO A 2 -42.48 -20.94 -7.46
C PRO A 2 -41.13 -20.78 -6.74
N GLU A 3 -40.13 -21.56 -7.13
CA GLU A 3 -38.76 -21.41 -6.62
C GLU A 3 -38.20 -20.05 -7.02
N LEU A 4 -37.61 -19.34 -6.07
CA LEU A 4 -36.90 -18.09 -6.37
C LEU A 4 -35.61 -18.41 -7.13
N PRO A 5 -35.24 -17.63 -8.16
CA PRO A 5 -34.01 -17.85 -8.89
C PRO A 5 -32.79 -17.75 -7.96
N THR A 6 -31.85 -18.69 -8.10
CA THR A 6 -30.58 -18.66 -7.36
C THR A 6 -29.69 -17.54 -7.89
N PRO A 7 -29.09 -16.70 -7.03
CA PRO A 7 -28.21 -15.62 -7.47
C PRO A 7 -26.91 -16.16 -8.09
N SER A 8 -26.40 -15.48 -9.12
CA SER A 8 -25.08 -15.74 -9.70
C SER A 8 -23.99 -14.90 -9.02
N VAL A 9 -22.82 -15.47 -8.78
CA VAL A 9 -21.64 -14.77 -8.23
C VAL A 9 -20.58 -14.63 -9.33
N ARG A 10 -20.00 -13.43 -9.47
CA ARG A 10 -18.91 -13.13 -10.42
C ARG A 10 -17.77 -12.42 -9.71
N PHE A 11 -16.54 -12.87 -9.95
CA PHE A 11 -15.33 -12.12 -9.58
C PHE A 11 -15.02 -11.09 -10.67
N GLU A 12 -14.80 -9.84 -10.26
CA GLU A 12 -14.38 -8.76 -11.14
C GLU A 12 -13.17 -8.05 -10.50
N PRO A 13 -11.96 -8.25 -11.04
CA PRO A 13 -10.77 -7.61 -10.48
C PRO A 13 -10.76 -6.10 -10.74
N VAL A 14 -10.09 -5.38 -9.85
CA VAL A 14 -9.71 -3.97 -10.07
C VAL A 14 -8.89 -3.90 -11.35
N ARG A 15 -9.27 -3.00 -12.27
CA ARG A 15 -8.61 -2.81 -13.56
C ARG A 15 -7.40 -1.89 -13.44
N GLU A 16 -7.52 -0.87 -12.59
CA GLU A 16 -6.48 0.14 -12.41
C GLU A 16 -6.49 0.70 -11.00
N LEU A 17 -5.30 0.90 -10.44
CA LEU A 17 -5.10 1.67 -9.22
C LEU A 17 -4.24 2.89 -9.55
N VAL A 18 -4.76 4.06 -9.21
CA VAL A 18 -4.08 5.34 -9.38
C VAL A 18 -3.57 5.82 -8.02
N ILE A 19 -2.26 5.89 -7.87
CA ILE A 19 -1.60 6.46 -6.69
C ILE A 19 -1.25 7.91 -7.00
N LYS A 20 -1.70 8.85 -6.16
CA LYS A 20 -1.48 10.28 -6.38
C LYS A 20 -0.13 10.77 -5.88
N GLU A 21 0.29 10.28 -4.71
CA GLU A 21 1.56 10.68 -4.08
C GLU A 21 2.36 9.47 -3.57
N LEU A 22 3.69 9.59 -3.62
CA LEU A 22 4.62 8.60 -3.10
C LEU A 22 5.55 9.24 -2.07
N LEU A 23 5.71 8.59 -0.92
CA LEU A 23 6.66 8.96 0.12
C LEU A 23 7.60 7.78 0.39
N PHE A 24 8.86 7.92 -0.02
CA PHE A 24 9.89 6.90 0.16
C PHE A 24 10.66 7.11 1.46
N PHE A 25 10.86 6.04 2.22
CA PHE A 25 11.68 5.99 3.43
C PHE A 25 12.94 5.17 3.21
N SER A 26 14.04 5.63 3.78
CA SER A 26 15.35 5.01 3.59
C SER A 26 15.46 3.63 4.24
N SER A 27 14.61 3.34 5.23
CA SER A 27 14.53 2.03 5.88
C SER A 27 13.10 1.66 6.31
N PRO A 28 12.79 0.35 6.44
CA PRO A 28 11.52 -0.11 7.00
C PRO A 28 11.27 0.36 8.44
N GLU A 29 12.34 0.58 9.21
CA GLU A 29 12.25 1.11 10.58
C GLU A 29 11.67 2.53 10.60
N GLU A 30 12.14 3.42 9.71
CA GLU A 30 11.61 4.78 9.60
C GLU A 30 10.15 4.79 9.14
N LEU A 31 9.80 3.91 8.21
CA LEU A 31 8.42 3.72 7.78
C LEU A 31 7.52 3.29 8.94
N ALA A 32 7.98 2.32 9.74
CA ALA A 32 7.27 1.82 10.92
C ALA A 32 7.07 2.92 11.98
N ARG A 33 8.10 3.74 12.24
CA ARG A 33 8.01 4.90 13.13
C ARG A 33 6.99 5.92 12.62
N PHE A 34 7.03 6.23 11.32
CA PHE A 34 6.08 7.15 10.69
C PHE A 34 4.64 6.65 10.82
N ALA A 35 4.39 5.38 10.51
CA ALA A 35 3.06 4.77 10.58
C ALA A 35 2.45 4.87 11.99
N ASN A 36 3.26 4.59 13.03
CA ASN A 36 2.79 4.68 14.42
C ASN A 36 2.42 6.11 14.84
N ILE A 37 3.22 7.10 14.45
CA ILE A 37 2.95 8.52 14.71
C ILE A 37 1.69 8.96 13.96
N ALA A 38 1.60 8.65 12.67
CA ALA A 38 0.47 9.04 11.82
C ALA A 38 -0.87 8.43 12.29
N ALA A 39 -0.84 7.25 12.91
CA ALA A 39 -2.02 6.60 13.48
C ALA A 39 -2.50 7.21 14.82
N GLY A 40 -1.73 8.16 15.39
CA GLY A 40 -1.97 8.73 16.71
C GLY A 40 -1.70 7.72 17.83
N GLY A 41 -0.70 6.86 17.66
CA GLY A 41 -0.35 5.81 18.63
C GLY A 41 -1.26 4.57 18.61
N ARG A 42 -2.18 4.47 17.64
CA ARG A 42 -2.93 3.23 17.41
C ARG A 42 -2.08 2.24 16.61
N PRO A 43 -2.02 0.95 17.01
CA PRO A 43 -1.31 -0.06 16.24
C PRO A 43 -1.78 -0.06 14.79
N THR A 44 -0.86 0.21 13.87
CA THR A 44 -1.09 0.19 12.42
C THR A 44 -0.15 -0.83 11.82
N ALA A 45 -0.71 -1.83 11.15
CA ALA A 45 0.09 -2.79 10.42
C ALA A 45 0.65 -2.17 9.14
N LEU A 46 1.84 -2.60 8.76
CA LEU A 46 2.37 -2.39 7.42
C LEU A 46 1.98 -3.57 6.54
N TYR A 47 1.84 -3.30 5.25
CA TYR A 47 1.72 -4.34 4.23
C TYR A 47 3.10 -4.65 3.68
N TRP A 48 3.32 -5.90 3.30
CA TRP A 48 4.50 -6.32 2.58
C TRP A 48 4.09 -7.13 1.36
N ALA A 49 4.70 -6.81 0.22
CA ALA A 49 4.59 -7.64 -0.97
C ALA A 49 5.90 -7.62 -1.75
N ASP A 50 6.34 -8.81 -2.15
CA ASP A 50 7.49 -9.03 -3.03
C ASP A 50 8.69 -8.11 -2.70
N GLY A 51 9.10 -7.97 -1.44
CA GLY A 51 10.30 -7.20 -1.08
C GLY A 51 10.09 -5.70 -0.82
N VAL A 52 8.84 -5.24 -0.67
CA VAL A 52 8.49 -3.84 -0.35
C VAL A 52 7.54 -3.79 0.83
N ALA A 53 7.88 -2.99 1.84
CA ALA A 53 6.97 -2.64 2.93
C ALA A 53 6.27 -1.32 2.61
N PHE A 54 4.96 -1.23 2.83
CA PHE A 54 4.19 -0.03 2.55
C PHE A 54 2.93 0.11 3.41
N LEU A 55 2.43 1.33 3.50
CA LEU A 55 1.07 1.66 3.89
C LEU A 55 0.48 2.63 2.87
N TYR A 56 -0.84 2.69 2.79
CA TYR A 56 -1.53 3.53 1.82
C TYR A 56 -2.74 4.22 2.44
N TYR A 57 -3.09 5.37 1.87
CA TYR A 57 -4.25 6.16 2.26
C TYR A 57 -5.27 6.13 1.12
N PRO A 58 -6.30 5.27 1.18
CA PRO A 58 -7.29 5.17 0.12
C PRO A 58 -8.19 6.41 0.08
N LEU A 59 -8.58 6.83 -1.12
CA LEU A 59 -9.68 7.79 -1.25
C LEU A 59 -10.99 7.11 -0.83
N PRO A 60 -11.80 7.72 0.05
CA PRO A 60 -13.04 7.10 0.51
C PRO A 60 -14.01 6.82 -0.64
N LEU A 61 -14.63 5.65 -0.63
CA LEU A 61 -15.70 5.25 -1.57
C LEU A 61 -17.09 5.79 -1.16
N THR A 62 -17.13 6.82 -0.31
CA THR A 62 -18.36 7.39 0.24
C THR A 62 -19.03 8.41 -0.68
N THR A 63 -18.36 8.81 -1.76
CA THR A 63 -18.90 9.77 -2.75
C THR A 63 -19.36 9.05 -4.01
N LYS A 64 -20.34 9.64 -4.70
CA LYS A 64 -20.81 9.12 -6.00
C LYS A 64 -19.67 9.01 -7.02
N ILE A 65 -18.72 9.94 -7.01
CA ILE A 65 -17.60 9.97 -7.96
C ILE A 65 -16.71 8.74 -7.75
N THR A 66 -16.16 8.56 -6.55
CA THR A 66 -15.25 7.45 -6.24
C THR A 66 -15.93 6.08 -6.33
N ALA A 67 -17.21 5.99 -5.98
CA ALA A 67 -17.99 4.77 -6.17
C ALA A 67 -18.24 4.45 -7.66
N THR A 68 -18.50 5.47 -8.48
CA THR A 68 -18.74 5.28 -9.93
C THR A 68 -17.47 4.82 -10.64
N GLU A 69 -16.33 5.44 -10.33
CA GLU A 69 -15.02 5.05 -10.87
C GLU A 69 -14.70 3.58 -10.57
N LEU A 70 -14.97 3.11 -9.35
CA LEU A 70 -14.77 1.71 -9.01
C LEU A 70 -15.74 0.78 -9.73
N VAL A 71 -17.04 1.05 -9.65
CA VAL A 71 -18.08 0.11 -10.12
C VAL A 71 -18.16 0.06 -11.64
N ARG A 72 -17.98 1.19 -12.34
CA ARG A 72 -18.10 1.26 -13.80
C ARG A 72 -16.78 1.08 -14.51
N GLU A 73 -15.75 1.77 -14.02
CA GLU A 73 -14.44 1.82 -14.69
C GLU A 73 -13.46 0.79 -14.11
N GLY A 74 -13.76 0.20 -12.96
CA GLY A 74 -12.85 -0.72 -12.26
C GLY A 74 -11.62 0.00 -11.68
N ARG A 75 -11.72 1.31 -11.43
CA ARG A 75 -10.58 2.16 -11.04
C ARG A 75 -10.64 2.54 -9.56
N LEU A 76 -9.55 2.28 -8.84
CA LEU A 76 -9.33 2.69 -7.46
C LEU A 76 -8.33 3.85 -7.40
N TYR A 77 -8.42 4.62 -6.32
CA TYR A 77 -7.50 5.71 -6.06
C TYR A 77 -6.95 5.65 -4.64
N TRP A 78 -5.63 5.78 -4.53
CA TRP A 78 -4.96 6.04 -3.26
C TRP A 78 -4.37 7.44 -3.30
N ALA A 79 -4.64 8.22 -2.26
CA ALA A 79 -4.13 9.58 -2.12
C ALA A 79 -2.61 9.56 -1.94
N MET A 80 -2.10 8.63 -1.14
CA MET A 80 -0.67 8.54 -0.84
C MET A 80 -0.27 7.10 -0.53
N VAL A 81 0.94 6.73 -0.94
CA VAL A 81 1.62 5.51 -0.48
C VAL A 81 2.94 5.90 0.17
N CYS A 82 3.13 5.41 1.40
CA CYS A 82 4.39 5.50 2.12
C CYS A 82 5.06 4.13 2.06
N PHE A 83 6.33 4.07 1.66
CA PHE A 83 6.98 2.79 1.43
C PHE A 83 8.48 2.80 1.67
N SER A 84 9.04 1.60 1.86
CA SER A 84 10.48 1.35 1.92
C SER A 84 10.80 -0.02 1.33
N LEU A 85 12.03 -0.18 0.83
CA LEU A 85 12.51 -1.50 0.38
C LEU A 85 12.74 -2.39 1.59
N MET A 86 12.21 -3.61 1.53
CA MET A 86 12.32 -4.61 2.58
C MET A 86 12.50 -5.98 1.91
N PRO A 87 13.71 -6.32 1.42
CA PRO A 87 13.93 -7.47 0.54
C PRO A 87 13.41 -8.79 1.09
N GLU A 88 13.59 -9.01 2.39
CA GLU A 88 13.11 -10.18 3.11
C GLU A 88 11.84 -9.85 3.90
N TYR A 89 10.89 -10.79 3.92
CA TYR A 89 9.71 -10.65 4.76
C TYR A 89 10.05 -10.91 6.23
N GLU A 90 9.66 -9.97 7.08
CA GLU A 90 9.64 -10.17 8.53
C GLU A 90 8.23 -9.85 9.03
N ARG A 91 7.73 -10.66 9.98
CA ARG A 91 6.37 -10.51 10.52
C ARG A 91 6.18 -9.26 11.37
N VAL A 92 7.28 -8.73 11.91
CA VAL A 92 7.29 -7.58 12.81
C VAL A 92 8.55 -6.78 12.52
N ILE A 93 8.41 -5.45 12.44
CA ILE A 93 9.54 -4.53 12.48
C ILE A 93 9.60 -3.99 13.91
N GLU A 94 10.72 -4.26 14.59
CA GLU A 94 11.04 -3.64 15.88
C GLU A 94 11.84 -2.36 15.63
N THR A 95 11.34 -1.23 16.13
CA THR A 95 12.08 0.04 16.06
C THR A 95 13.03 0.19 17.25
N ARG A 96 14.01 1.11 17.17
CA ARG A 96 14.91 1.44 18.30
C ARG A 96 14.18 1.85 19.57
N GLU A 97 12.99 2.44 19.44
CA GLU A 97 12.12 2.83 20.54
C GLU A 97 11.28 1.66 21.09
N LYS A 98 11.58 0.41 20.67
CA LYS A 98 10.87 -0.82 21.00
C LYS A 98 9.41 -0.83 20.56
N LEU A 99 9.10 -0.10 19.49
CA LEU A 99 7.79 -0.21 18.85
C LEU A 99 7.77 -1.49 18.02
N MET A 100 6.77 -2.34 18.27
CA MET A 100 6.55 -3.58 17.53
C MET A 100 5.46 -3.36 16.49
N VAL A 101 5.86 -3.15 15.24
CA VAL A 101 4.93 -2.88 14.14
C VAL A 101 4.68 -4.17 13.35
N PRO A 102 3.45 -4.71 13.35
CA PRO A 102 3.15 -5.93 12.61
C PRO A 102 3.20 -5.67 11.11
N VAL A 103 3.69 -6.66 10.36
CA VAL A 103 3.78 -6.63 8.91
C VAL A 103 3.01 -7.80 8.31
N ILE A 104 2.04 -7.48 7.45
CA ILE A 104 1.14 -8.45 6.83
C ILE A 104 1.63 -8.75 5.43
N ASP A 105 1.95 -10.01 5.15
CA ASP A 105 2.24 -10.46 3.79
C ASP A 105 0.94 -10.47 2.96
N VAL A 106 0.89 -9.59 1.95
CA VAL A 106 -0.22 -9.46 1.01
C VAL A 106 0.16 -9.87 -0.41
N SER A 107 1.26 -10.62 -0.57
CA SER A 107 1.77 -11.09 -1.86
C SER A 107 0.82 -12.07 -2.57
N SER A 108 -0.23 -12.57 -1.91
CA SER A 108 -1.28 -13.37 -2.53
C SER A 108 -2.25 -12.53 -3.39
N CYS A 109 -2.26 -11.22 -3.23
CA CYS A 109 -3.13 -10.31 -3.98
C CYS A 109 -2.38 -9.72 -5.19
N SER A 110 -2.89 -9.94 -6.39
CA SER A 110 -2.29 -9.44 -7.64
C SER A 110 -2.16 -7.92 -7.67
N LEU A 111 -3.12 -7.19 -7.08
CA LEU A 111 -3.05 -5.73 -6.99
C LEU A 111 -1.85 -5.27 -6.17
N PHE A 112 -1.62 -5.86 -4.99
CA PHE A 112 -0.50 -5.47 -4.14
C PHE A 112 0.86 -5.87 -4.71
N LYS A 113 0.94 -6.99 -5.45
CA LYS A 113 2.15 -7.34 -6.22
C LYS A 113 2.47 -6.32 -7.32
N ALA A 114 1.45 -5.88 -8.06
CA ALA A 114 1.62 -4.84 -9.08
C ALA A 114 2.09 -3.51 -8.45
N VAL A 115 1.54 -3.15 -7.28
CA VAL A 115 2.01 -2.00 -6.49
C VAL A 115 3.47 -2.17 -6.10
N ALA A 116 3.84 -3.29 -5.48
CA ALA A 116 5.22 -3.53 -5.06
C ALA A 116 6.22 -3.43 -6.22
N THR A 117 5.87 -3.99 -7.38
CA THR A 117 6.68 -3.91 -8.60
C THR A 117 6.92 -2.45 -9.00
N MET A 118 5.85 -1.66 -9.10
CA MET A 118 5.94 -0.24 -9.45
C MET A 118 6.73 0.57 -8.40
N LEU A 119 6.53 0.28 -7.12
CA LEU A 119 7.25 0.97 -6.03
C LEU A 119 8.76 0.71 -6.09
N LYS A 120 9.21 -0.51 -6.43
CA LYS A 120 10.64 -0.81 -6.62
C LYS A 120 11.27 -0.02 -7.75
N GLU A 121 10.56 0.11 -8.87
CA GLU A 121 10.99 0.93 -10.00
C GLU A 121 11.15 2.39 -9.55
N LYS A 122 10.16 2.93 -8.83
CA LYS A 122 10.23 4.30 -8.30
C LYS A 122 11.30 4.53 -7.25
N ALA A 123 11.59 3.54 -6.39
CA ALA A 123 12.71 3.64 -5.45
C ALA A 123 14.05 3.80 -6.18
N SER A 124 14.23 3.13 -7.32
CA SER A 124 15.45 3.22 -8.12
C SER A 124 15.62 4.62 -8.71
N ASP A 125 14.54 5.23 -9.20
CA ASP A 125 14.53 6.61 -9.69
C ASP A 125 14.87 7.61 -8.58
N LEU A 126 14.21 7.49 -7.42
CA LEU A 126 14.32 8.42 -6.28
C LEU A 126 15.70 8.37 -5.59
N THR A 127 16.35 7.21 -5.60
CA THR A 127 17.71 7.06 -5.06
C THR A 127 18.78 7.55 -6.02
N THR A 128 18.51 7.53 -7.34
CA THR A 128 19.44 8.02 -8.37
C THR A 128 19.36 9.54 -8.56
N SER A 129 18.22 10.17 -8.25
CA SER A 129 17.99 11.60 -8.44
C SER A 129 18.49 12.51 -7.31
N SER A 130 19.16 11.99 -6.28
CA SER A 130 19.74 12.81 -5.20
C SER A 130 21.15 13.29 -5.61
N PRO A 131 21.35 14.59 -5.95
CA PRO A 131 22.68 15.09 -6.24
C PRO A 131 23.48 15.15 -4.93
N ARG A 132 24.72 14.69 -4.99
CA ARG A 132 25.81 15.11 -4.10
C ARG A 132 25.71 16.63 -3.88
N ASN A 133 25.22 17.05 -2.73
CA ASN A 133 25.49 18.39 -2.20
C ASN A 133 26.23 18.23 -0.88
N GLN A 134 27.52 17.96 -1.01
CA GLN A 134 28.53 18.36 -0.05
C GLN A 134 29.46 19.33 -0.77
N SER A 135 29.41 20.59 -0.35
CA SER A 135 30.51 21.55 -0.40
C SER A 135 30.23 22.61 0.64
#